data_AF-A0A1A9N076-F1
#
_entry.id   AF-A0A1A9N076-F1
#
_cell.length_a   1.000
_cell.length_b   1.000
_cell.length_c   1.000
_cell.angle_alpha   90.00
_cell.angle_beta   90.00
_cell.angle_gamma   90.00
#
_symmetry.space_group_name_H-M   'P 1'
#
loop_
_entity.id
_entity.type
_entity.pdbx_description
1 polymer ?
#
loop_
_entity_poly.entity_id
_entity_poly.type
_entity_poly.pdbx_seq_one_letter_code
_entity_poly.pdbx_strand_id
1 'polypeptide(L)'
;MGLAQTHQLFAEAAAVHASSQLTDDAINIGLGTEYMQYWIDKAHSIDGAYKLYRGLSNGIYYKKIKGCADRLRADPDSMQSLRDMVK
;
A
#
# COMPACT_ATOMS: atom_id res chain seq x y z
N MET A 1 -22.24 -0.97 -14.88
CA MET A 1 -21.24 -1.67 -15.71
C MET A 1 -21.82 -3.00 -16.16
N GLY A 2 -21.72 -3.35 -17.44
CA GLY A 2 -22.22 -4.61 -17.99
C GLY A 2 -21.21 -5.77 -17.87
N LEU A 3 -21.70 -7.02 -17.86
CA LEU A 3 -20.89 -8.25 -17.75
C LEU A 3 -19.70 -8.31 -18.72
N ALA A 4 -19.91 -7.89 -19.97
CA ALA A 4 -18.86 -7.84 -20.99
C ALA A 4 -17.71 -6.88 -20.63
N GLN A 5 -18.05 -5.73 -20.04
CA GLN A 5 -17.09 -4.71 -19.62
C GLN A 5 -16.26 -5.20 -18.43
N THR A 6 -16.90 -5.93 -17.51
CA THR A 6 -16.22 -6.57 -16.37
C THR A 6 -15.24 -7.66 -16.82
N HIS A 7 -15.63 -8.51 -17.77
CA HIS A 7 -14.73 -9.55 -18.30
C HIS A 7 -13.51 -8.96 -18.99
N GLN A 8 -13.70 -7.88 -19.75
CA GLN A 8 -12.61 -7.20 -20.43
C GLN A 8 -11.61 -6.58 -19.44
N LEU A 9 -12.10 -5.92 -18.39
CA LEU A 9 -11.27 -5.38 -17.31
C LEU A 9 -10.44 -6.47 -16.59
N PHE A 10 -11.04 -7.64 -16.35
CA PHE A 10 -10.30 -8.76 -15.74
C PHE A 10 -9.25 -9.35 -16.68
N ALA A 11 -9.53 -9.44 -17.98
CA ALA A 11 -8.55 -9.90 -18.96
C ALA A 11 -7.35 -8.94 -19.08
N GLU A 12 -7.61 -7.63 -19.10
CA GLU A 12 -6.58 -6.59 -19.10
C GLU A 12 -5.72 -6.65 -17.83
N ALA A 13 -6.35 -6.76 -16.65
CA ALA A 13 -5.64 -6.89 -15.38
C ALA A 13 -4.77 -8.16 -15.32
N ALA A 14 -5.26 -9.29 -15.84
CA ALA A 14 -4.50 -10.54 -15.90
C ALA A 14 -3.27 -10.42 -16.83
N ALA A 15 -3.43 -9.74 -17.97
CA ALA A 15 -2.32 -9.49 -18.91
C ALA A 15 -1.24 -8.58 -18.29
N VAL A 16 -1.63 -7.53 -17.56
CA VAL A 16 -0.70 -6.66 -16.83
C VAL A 16 0.01 -7.45 -15.73
N HIS A 17 -0.72 -8.28 -14.97
CA HIS A 17 -0.13 -9.10 -13.91
C HIS A 17 0.86 -10.15 -14.44
N ALA A 18 0.61 -10.70 -15.64
CA ALA A 18 1.52 -11.64 -16.31
C ALA A 18 2.72 -10.94 -16.98
N SER A 19 2.72 -9.60 -17.05
CA SER A 19 3.80 -8.83 -17.66
C SER A 19 4.96 -8.58 -16.70
N SER A 20 6.13 -8.26 -17.24
CA SER A 20 7.28 -7.80 -16.46
C SER A 20 7.15 -6.35 -15.95
N GLN A 21 6.06 -5.64 -16.27
CA GLN A 21 5.90 -4.24 -15.86
C GLN A 21 5.84 -4.07 -14.35
N LEU A 22 5.29 -5.05 -13.63
CA LEU A 22 5.26 -5.03 -12.16
C LEU A 22 6.62 -5.39 -11.54
N THR A 23 7.52 -6.01 -12.30
CA THR A 23 8.90 -6.32 -11.88
C THR A 23 9.91 -5.27 -12.35
N ASP A 24 9.48 -4.31 -13.16
CA ASP A 24 10.26 -3.12 -13.49
C ASP A 24 10.11 -2.12 -12.35
N ASP A 25 11.21 -1.83 -11.65
CA ASP A 25 11.21 -0.99 -10.46
C ASP A 25 10.70 0.42 -10.76
N ALA A 26 11.03 1.00 -11.92
CA ALA A 26 10.63 2.36 -12.25
C ALA A 26 9.11 2.43 -12.45
N ILE A 27 8.53 1.46 -13.17
CA ILE A 27 7.09 1.36 -13.36
C ILE A 27 6.38 1.08 -12.02
N ASN A 28 6.89 0.14 -11.23
CA ASN A 28 6.30 -0.24 -9.95
C ASN A 28 6.27 0.93 -8.97
N ILE A 29 7.40 1.63 -8.82
CA ILE A 29 7.52 2.80 -7.95
C ILE A 29 6.60 3.94 -8.44
N GLY A 30 6.57 4.19 -9.76
CA GLY A 30 5.70 5.20 -10.35
C GLY A 30 4.22 4.95 -10.05
N LEU A 31 3.72 3.77 -10.41
CA LEU A 31 2.33 3.35 -10.15
C LEU A 31 1.99 3.34 -8.66
N GLY A 32 2.90 2.85 -7.82
CA GLY A 32 2.73 2.84 -6.36
C GLY A 32 2.61 4.25 -5.78
N THR A 33 3.37 5.21 -6.31
CA THR A 33 3.34 6.62 -5.90
C THR A 33 2.02 7.29 -6.29
N GLU A 34 1.59 7.13 -7.55
CA GLU A 34 0.31 7.67 -8.02
C GLU A 34 -0.87 7.10 -7.23
N TYR A 35 -0.84 5.78 -6.95
CA TYR A 35 -1.87 5.14 -6.16
C TYR A 35 -1.92 5.64 -4.71
N MET A 36 -0.77 5.93 -4.09
CA MET A 36 -0.74 6.55 -2.76
C MET A 36 -1.26 7.98 -2.79
N GLN A 37 -0.91 8.77 -3.81
CA GLN A 37 -1.41 10.14 -3.97
C GLN A 37 -2.94 10.16 -4.09
N TYR A 38 -3.52 9.25 -4.88
CA TYR A 38 -4.97 9.09 -4.96
C TYR A 38 -5.62 8.91 -3.58
N TRP A 39 -5.02 8.11 -2.69
CA TRP A 39 -5.54 7.94 -1.34
C TRP A 39 -5.34 9.14 -0.43
N ILE A 40 -4.24 9.88 -0.59
CA ILE A 40 -4.01 11.16 0.10
C ILE A 40 -5.10 12.16 -0.27
N ASP A 41 -5.40 12.30 -1.56
CA ASP A 41 -6.43 13.20 -2.07
C ASP A 41 -7.83 12.82 -1.56
N LYS A 42 -8.13 11.51 -1.48
CA LYS A 42 -9.41 10.98 -0.98
C LYS A 42 -9.58 11.09 0.54
N ALA A 43 -8.51 10.89 1.30
CA ALA A 43 -8.60 10.75 2.75
C ALA A 43 -8.44 12.07 3.51
N HIS A 44 -8.01 13.14 2.83
CA HIS A 44 -7.75 14.47 3.40
C HIS A 44 -6.75 14.46 4.58
N SER A 45 -6.06 13.35 4.80
CA SER A 45 -5.08 13.13 5.88
C SER A 45 -4.14 11.99 5.48
N ILE A 46 -2.87 12.12 5.86
CA ILE A 46 -1.86 11.08 5.61
C ILE A 46 -2.24 9.78 6.34
N ASP A 47 -2.75 9.87 7.58
CA ASP A 47 -3.16 8.69 8.33
C ASP A 47 -4.33 7.95 7.66
N GLY A 48 -5.35 8.69 7.19
CA GLY A 48 -6.48 8.12 6.49
C GLY A 48 -6.06 7.44 5.20
N ALA A 49 -5.13 8.04 4.45
CA ALA A 49 -4.61 7.49 3.21
C ALA A 49 -3.93 6.13 3.44
N TYR A 50 -3.09 6.02 4.46
CA TYR A 50 -2.42 4.75 4.80
C TYR A 50 -3.40 3.65 5.23
N LYS A 51 -4.51 3.99 5.90
CA LYS A 51 -5.56 3.02 6.26
C LYS A 51 -6.24 2.46 5.00
N LEU A 52 -6.50 3.31 4.02
CA LEU A 52 -7.16 2.93 2.75
C LEU A 52 -6.22 2.16 1.82
N TYR A 53 -4.96 2.58 1.71
CA TYR A 53 -3.96 1.97 0.82
C TYR A 53 -3.75 0.47 1.06
N ARG A 54 -3.78 0.00 2.32
CA ARG A 54 -3.59 -1.42 2.67
C ARG A 54 -4.88 -2.26 2.69
N GLY A 55 -5.99 -1.71 2.23
CA GLY A 55 -7.24 -2.48 2.00
C GLY A 55 -8.07 -2.80 3.25
N LEU A 56 -7.63 -2.41 4.46
CA LEU A 56 -8.43 -2.50 5.67
C LEU A 56 -8.69 -1.10 6.23
N SER A 57 -9.89 -0.58 5.98
CA SER A 57 -10.36 0.71 6.51
C SER A 57 -10.31 0.79 8.05
N ASN A 58 -10.21 -0.35 8.74
CA ASN A 58 -10.01 -0.43 10.20
C ASN A 58 -8.64 0.10 10.69
N GLY A 59 -7.69 0.30 9.76
CA GLY A 59 -6.39 0.89 10.05
C GLY A 59 -5.45 0.04 10.89
N ILE A 60 -5.68 -1.27 11.02
CA ILE A 60 -4.83 -2.18 11.81
C ILE A 60 -3.36 -2.10 11.35
N TYR A 61 -3.12 -2.13 10.04
CA TYR A 61 -1.75 -2.05 9.50
C TYR A 61 -1.10 -0.70 9.78
N TYR A 62 -1.85 0.39 9.61
CA TYR A 62 -1.34 1.73 9.94
C TYR A 62 -0.95 1.83 11.42
N LYS A 63 -1.80 1.34 12.34
CA LYS A 63 -1.48 1.34 13.78
C LYS A 63 -0.20 0.56 14.11
N LYS A 64 -0.02 -0.62 13.50
CA LYS A 64 1.19 -1.43 13.69
C LYS A 64 2.45 -0.69 13.20
N ILE A 65 2.41 -0.15 11.97
CA ILE A 65 3.53 0.59 11.37
C ILE A 65 3.85 1.84 12.18
N LYS A 66 2.82 2.64 12.53
CA LYS A 66 3.00 3.85 13.34
C LYS A 66 3.61 3.53 14.70
N GLY A 67 3.12 2.49 15.38
CA GLY A 67 3.67 2.06 16.67
C GLY A 67 5.14 1.63 16.59
N CYS A 68 5.54 0.94 15.53
CA CYS A 68 6.94 0.62 15.29
C CYS A 68 7.77 1.89 15.02
N ALA A 69 7.28 2.79 14.17
CA ALA A 69 7.96 4.05 13.84
C ALA A 69 8.13 4.95 15.08
N ASP A 70 7.14 5.03 15.97
CA ASP A 70 7.23 5.80 17.20
C ASP A 70 8.28 5.18 18.16
N ARG A 71 8.39 3.85 18.23
CA ARG A 71 9.43 3.17 19.02
C ARG A 71 10.83 3.38 18.44
N LEU A 72 10.98 3.27 17.12
CA LEU A 72 12.25 3.56 16.43
C LEU A 72 12.65 5.03 16.56
N ARG A 73 11.69 5.97 16.58
CA ARG A 73 12.00 7.38 16.85
C ARG A 73 12.57 7.59 18.25
N ALA A 74 12.08 6.85 19.23
CA ALA A 74 12.55 6.92 20.61
C ALA A 74 13.91 6.22 20.80
N ASP A 75 14.18 5.17 20.02
CA ASP A 75 15.43 4.41 20.04
C ASP A 75 15.80 3.95 18.62
N PRO A 76 16.53 4.79 17.86
CA PRO A 76 16.82 4.54 16.44
C PRO A 76 17.67 3.30 16.16
N ASP A 77 18.50 2.89 17.12
CA ASP A 77 19.44 1.78 16.96
C ASP A 77 18.83 0.43 17.42
N SER A 78 17.60 0.43 17.93
CA SER A 78 16.94 -0.77 18.42
C SER A 78 16.32 -1.61 17.30
N MET A 79 16.99 -2.73 17.01
CA MET A 79 16.48 -3.78 16.14
C MET A 79 15.27 -4.54 16.73
N GLN A 80 15.02 -4.40 18.04
CA GLN A 80 13.94 -5.13 18.71
C GLN A 80 12.56 -4.67 18.22
N SER A 81 12.40 -3.36 17.98
CA SER A 81 11.19 -2.76 17.42
C SER A 81 10.78 -3.36 16.07
N LEU A 82 11.76 -3.78 15.26
CA LEU A 82 11.54 -4.46 13.98
C LEU A 82 11.20 -5.95 14.18
N ARG A 83 11.88 -6.64 15.09
CA ARG A 83 11.63 -8.07 15.38
C ARG A 83 10.22 -8.32 15.90
N ASP A 84 9.70 -7.44 16.74
CA ASP A 84 8.36 -7.60 17.33
C ASP A 84 7.21 -7.35 16.33
N MET A 85 7.51 -6.89 15.11
CA MET A 85 6.51 -6.72 14.04
C MET A 85 6.19 -8.03 13.29
N VAL A 86 7.01 -9.06 13.44
CA VAL A 86 6.95 -10.32 12.68
C VAL A 86 6.31 -11.47 13.47
N LYS A 87 5.95 -11.24 14.74
CA LYS A 87 5.22 -12.17 15.61
C LYS A 87 3.71 -11.98 15.47
#